data_AF-A0A226QQB0-F1
#
_entry.id   AF-A0A226QQB0-F1
#
_cell.length_a   1.000
_cell.length_b   1.000
_cell.length_c   1.000
_cell.angle_alpha   90.00
_cell.angle_beta   90.00
_cell.angle_gamma   90.00
#
_symmetry.space_group_name_H-M   'P 1'
#
loop_
_entity.id
_entity.type
_entity.pdbx_description
1 polymer ?
#
loop_
_entity_poly.entity_id
_entity_poly.type
_entity_poly.pdbx_seq_one_letter_code
_entity_poly.pdbx_strand_id
1 'polypeptide(L)' 'MTISKDNTRTLITIPKELKKQLEEIAKQDNRSFSNLVVKILKDYVRNSSPT' A
#
# COMPACT_ATOMS: atom_id res chain seq x y z
N MET A 1 8.27 18.11 -9.33
CA MET A 1 7.97 16.66 -9.30
C MET A 1 6.47 16.50 -9.39
N THR A 2 5.99 16.30 -10.62
CA THR A 2 4.59 16.15 -10.96
C THR A 2 4.16 14.78 -10.45
N ILE A 3 3.37 14.75 -9.39
CA ILE A 3 2.55 13.57 -9.10
C ILE A 3 1.79 13.33 -10.41
N SER A 4 1.98 12.18 -11.06
CA SER A 4 1.28 11.86 -12.31
C SER A 4 -0.18 12.25 -12.17
N LYS A 5 -0.78 12.87 -13.19
CA LYS A 5 -2.14 13.42 -13.17
C LYS A 5 -3.22 12.46 -12.60
N ASP A 6 -2.89 11.17 -12.61
CA ASP A 6 -3.70 10.04 -12.17
C ASP A 6 -3.58 9.67 -10.68
N ASN A 7 -2.53 10.13 -9.97
CA ASN A 7 -2.27 9.71 -8.60
C ASN A 7 -2.76 10.75 -7.58
N THR A 8 -3.54 10.32 -6.59
CA THR A 8 -3.98 11.15 -5.48
C THR A 8 -3.22 10.78 -4.19
N ARG A 9 -2.94 11.77 -3.33
CA ARG A 9 -2.25 11.52 -2.05
C ARG A 9 -3.28 11.22 -0.97
N THR A 10 -3.19 10.03 -0.38
CA THR A 10 -4.07 9.61 0.72
C THR A 10 -3.29 9.62 2.03
N LEU A 11 -3.80 10.33 3.04
CA LEU A 11 -3.31 10.21 4.41
C LEU A 11 -4.10 9.09 5.09
N ILE A 12 -3.42 8.11 5.68
CA ILE A 12 -4.05 6.97 6.34
C ILE A 12 -3.55 6.90 7.78
N THR A 13 -4.48 6.84 8.73
CA THR A 13 -4.16 6.58 10.14
C THR A 13 -4.31 5.10 10.42
N ILE A 14 -3.22 4.45 10.80
CA ILE A 14 -3.19 3.03 11.19
C ILE A 14 -2.48 2.87 12.54
N PRO A 15 -2.75 1.78 13.27
CA PRO A 15 -2.01 1.44 14.47
C PRO A 15 -0.50 1.37 14.21
N LYS A 16 0.32 1.84 15.16
CA LYS A 16 1.79 1.83 15.04
C LYS A 16 2.34 0.42 14.84
N GLU A 17 1.74 -0.55 15.52
CA GLU A 17 2.15 -1.95 15.43
C GLU A 17 1.89 -2.52 14.03
N LEU A 18 0.71 -2.25 13.46
CA LEU A 18 0.36 -2.67 12.11
C LEU A 18 1.32 -2.07 11.08
N LYS A 19 1.65 -0.77 11.22
CA LYS A 19 2.65 -0.13 10.37
C LYS A 19 4.00 -0.86 10.42
N LYS A 20 4.47 -1.18 11.64
CA LYS A 20 5.76 -1.85 11.83
C LYS A 20 5.80 -3.22 11.15
N GLN A 21 4.76 -4.03 11.34
CA GLN A 21 4.65 -5.34 10.70
C GLN A 21 4.66 -5.23 9.17
N LEU A 22 3.90 -4.28 8.61
CA LEU A 22 3.87 -4.06 7.17
C LEU A 22 5.20 -3.53 6.62
N GLU A 23 5.92 -2.70 7.38
CA GLU A 23 7.27 -2.25 7.02
C GLU A 23 8.29 -3.40 7.03
N GLU A 24 8.19 -4.33 7.97
CA GLU A 24 9.04 -5.53 8.00
C GLU A 24 8.78 -6.44 6.79
N ILE A 25 7.50 -6.69 6.47
CA ILE A 25 7.11 -7.45 5.27
C ILE A 25 7.63 -6.75 4.00
N ALA A 26 7.49 -5.41 3.92
CA ALA A 26 7.97 -4.64 2.77
C ALA A 26 9.49 -4.74 2.61
N LYS A 27 10.24 -4.71 3.72
CA LYS A 27 11.70 -4.91 3.71
C LYS A 27 12.08 -6.31 3.22
N GLN A 28 11.37 -7.35 3.67
CA GLN A 28 11.60 -8.71 3.20
C GLN A 28 11.36 -8.84 1.69
N ASP A 29 10.35 -8.15 1.15
CA ASP A 29 10.01 -8.13 -0.28
C ASP A 29 10.93 -7.19 -1.10
N ASN A 30 11.93 -6.54 -0.48
CA ASN A 30 12.79 -5.51 -1.08
C ASN A 30 11.99 -4.35 -1.73
N ARG A 31 10.90 -3.92 -1.09
CA ARG A 31 10.01 -2.86 -1.59
C ARG A 31 9.78 -1.78 -0.53
N SER A 32 9.38 -0.60 -1.00
CA SER A 32 8.89 0.44 -0.10
C SER A 32 7.53 0.06 0.48
N PHE A 33 7.28 0.46 1.73
CA PHE A 33 5.98 0.31 2.38
C PHE A 33 4.84 0.84 1.50
N SER A 34 5.00 2.02 0.89
CA SER A 34 3.99 2.60 -0.01
C SER A 34 3.67 1.69 -1.20
N ASN A 35 4.65 1.05 -1.82
CA ASN A 35 4.39 0.13 -2.93
C ASN A 35 3.70 -1.16 -2.46
N LEU A 36 4.04 -1.65 -1.27
CA LEU A 36 3.37 -2.79 -0.65
C LEU A 36 1.89 -2.47 -0.36
N VAL A 37 1.61 -1.31 0.23
CA VAL A 37 0.23 -0.85 0.48
C VAL A 37 -0.55 -0.75 -0.84
N VAL A 38 0.02 -0.14 -1.88
CA VAL A 38 -0.64 -0.06 -3.19
C VAL A 38 -0.91 -1.45 -3.78
N LYS A 39 0.02 -2.40 -3.64
CA LYS A 39 -0.17 -3.79 -4.09
C LYS A 39 -1.34 -4.44 -3.35
N ILE A 40 -1.36 -4.36 -2.02
CA ILE A 40 -2.44 -4.94 -1.19
C ILE A 40 -3.79 -4.34 -1.56
N LEU A 41 -3.87 -3.02 -1.74
CA LEU A 41 -5.11 -2.34 -2.14
C LEU A 41 -5.58 -2.81 -3.53
N LYS A 42 -4.66 -2.94 -4.50
CA LYS A 42 -4.99 -3.48 -5.83
C LYS A 42 -5.47 -4.92 -5.78
N ASP A 43 -4.78 -5.77 -5.00
CA ASP A 43 -5.14 -7.17 -4.81
C ASP A 43 -6.50 -7.31 -4.13
N TYR A 44 -6.75 -6.50 -3.10
CA TYR A 44 -8.03 -6.44 -2.41
C TYR A 44 -9.17 -6.02 -3.34
N VAL A 45 -8.98 -4.99 -4.17
CA VAL A 45 -9.99 -4.59 -5.17
C VAL A 45 -10.23 -5.73 -6.16
N ARG A 46 -9.17 -6.40 -6.64
CA ARG A 46 -9.28 -7.53 -7.57
C ARG A 46 -10.03 -8.72 -6.96
N ASN A 47 -9.76 -9.05 -5.71
CA ASN A 47 -10.40 -10.15 -5.00
C ASN A 47 -11.82 -9.80 -4.50
N SER A 48 -12.08 -8.53 -4.20
CA SER A 48 -13.38 -8.01 -3.79
C SER A 48 -14.29 -7.67 -4.97
N SER A 49 -13.78 -7.70 -6.20
CA SER A 49 -14.58 -7.58 -7.42
C SER A 49 -14.89 -8.99 -7.92
N PRO A 50 -16.07 -9.57 -7.60
CA PRO A 50 -16.52 -10.78 -8.27
C PRO A 50 -16.81 -10.41 -9.73
N THR A 51 -15.90 -10.74 -10.63
CA THR A 51 -16.15 -10.73 -12.08
C THR A 51 -15.42 -11.87 -12.74
#